data_AF-A0A2K9PNI8-F1
#
_entry.id   AF-A0A2K9PNI8-F1
#
_cell.length_a   1.000
_cell.length_b   1.000
_cell.length_c   1.000
_cell.angle_alpha   90.00
_cell.angle_beta   90.00
_cell.angle_gamma   90.00
#
_symmetry.space_group_name_H-M   'P 1'
#
loop_
_entity.id
_entity.type
_entity.pdbx_description
1 polymer ?
#
loop_
_entity_poly.entity_id
_entity_poly.type
_entity_poly.pdbx_seq_one_letter_code
_entity_poly.pdbx_strand_id
1 'polypeptide(L)'
;MSLPQQIGGIEINSISFEQLKLDVDTLNAISEPTASVIEKSNNEFNVNIFTHLPATLKVIQSMNSAFKVNENIWVRYDGLLNISTPITSHPPGIPCRSFEVVYEAQEPNPSVFILYKISFDYSITTPESGVEAEAIFVRNNDLDPRTSRGTVTTIRQEK
;
A
#
# COMPACT_ATOMS: atom_id res chain seq x y z
N MET A 1 -11.87 -16.91 6.78
CA MET A 1 -10.77 -16.69 5.81
C MET A 1 -11.41 -16.16 4.55
N SER A 2 -10.95 -15.00 4.05
CA SER A 2 -11.37 -14.49 2.74
C SER A 2 -10.78 -15.37 1.64
N LEU A 3 -11.51 -15.54 0.54
CA LEU A 3 -10.99 -16.22 -0.65
C LEU A 3 -9.88 -15.37 -1.29
N PRO A 4 -8.90 -15.98 -1.98
CA PRO A 4 -7.90 -15.24 -2.73
C PRO A 4 -8.53 -14.33 -3.79
N GLN A 5 -7.94 -13.15 -3.99
CA GLN A 5 -8.42 -12.15 -4.97
C GLN A 5 -7.36 -11.95 -6.06
N GLN A 6 -7.72 -12.08 -7.34
CA GLN A 6 -6.80 -11.92 -8.46
C GLN A 6 -6.94 -10.57 -9.15
N ILE A 7 -5.83 -9.86 -9.35
CA ILE A 7 -5.80 -8.52 -9.93
C ILE A 7 -4.49 -8.32 -10.69
N GLY A 8 -4.53 -7.91 -11.97
CA GLY A 8 -3.33 -7.46 -12.69
C GLY A 8 -2.14 -8.45 -12.69
N GLY A 9 -2.42 -9.76 -12.67
CA GLY A 9 -1.39 -10.81 -12.62
C GLY A 9 -0.69 -10.96 -11.26
N ILE A 10 -1.30 -10.47 -10.19
CA ILE A 10 -1.01 -10.88 -8.81
C ILE A 10 -2.24 -11.56 -8.19
N GLU A 11 -1.99 -12.42 -7.21
CA GLU A 11 -3.00 -13.05 -6.37
C GLU A 11 -2.81 -12.60 -4.93
N ILE A 12 -3.86 -12.06 -4.31
CA ILE A 12 -3.87 -11.64 -2.91
C ILE A 12 -4.34 -12.81 -2.06
N ASN A 13 -3.45 -13.35 -1.24
CA ASN A 13 -3.65 -14.59 -0.49
C ASN A 13 -4.28 -14.33 0.89
N SER A 14 -3.90 -13.22 1.51
CA SER A 14 -4.34 -12.87 2.86
C SER A 14 -4.44 -11.35 2.99
N ILE A 15 -5.38 -10.87 3.81
CA ILE A 15 -5.55 -9.46 4.14
C ILE A 15 -5.86 -9.35 5.63
N SER A 16 -5.20 -8.41 6.31
CA SER A 16 -5.54 -7.99 7.66
C SER A 16 -5.65 -6.47 7.74
N PHE A 17 -6.59 -5.99 8.55
CA PHE A 17 -6.82 -4.58 8.79
C PHE A 17 -6.95 -4.35 10.29
N GLU A 18 -6.05 -3.54 10.84
CA GLU A 18 -5.93 -3.30 12.27
C GLU A 18 -5.91 -1.81 12.57
N GLN A 19 -6.73 -1.37 13.52
CA GLN A 19 -6.64 -0.03 14.08
C GLN A 19 -5.49 0.02 15.07
N LEU A 20 -4.53 0.92 14.84
CA LEU A 20 -3.43 1.13 15.77
C LEU A 20 -3.84 2.18 16.81
N LYS A 21 -3.73 1.82 18.09
CA LYS A 21 -3.85 2.79 19.18
C LYS A 21 -2.51 3.48 19.33
N LEU A 22 -2.44 4.75 18.93
CA LEU A 22 -1.26 5.56 19.17
C LEU A 22 -1.32 6.11 20.60
N ASP A 23 -0.23 5.93 21.33
CA ASP A 23 0.05 6.73 22.50
C ASP A 23 0.55 8.12 22.04
N VAL A 24 0.39 9.15 22.87
CA VAL A 24 0.71 10.55 22.49
C VAL A 24 2.17 10.71 22.03
N ASP A 25 3.08 9.88 22.54
CA ASP A 25 4.50 9.87 22.17
C ASP A 25 4.77 9.21 20.80
N THR A 26 3.91 8.31 20.33
CA THR A 26 4.09 7.62 19.03
C THR A 26 3.67 8.49 17.85
N LEU A 27 2.83 9.52 18.05
CA LEU A 27 2.42 10.45 17.00
C LEU A 27 3.60 11.23 16.41
N ASN A 28 4.60 11.53 17.24
CA ASN A 28 5.84 12.21 16.82
C ASN A 28 6.88 11.23 16.21
N ALA A 29 6.70 9.92 16.39
CA ALA A 29 7.68 8.89 16.06
C ALA A 29 7.44 8.17 14.73
N ILE A 30 6.31 8.40 14.04
CA ILE A 30 6.11 7.86 12.69
C ILE A 30 6.85 8.76 11.67
N SER A 31 8.18 8.80 11.81
CA SER A 31 9.12 9.21 10.76
C SER A 31 9.53 8.05 9.87
N GLU A 32 9.11 6.83 10.23
CA GLU A 32 9.41 5.59 9.54
C GLU A 32 8.48 5.36 8.34
N PRO A 33 8.92 4.55 7.37
CA PRO A 33 8.23 4.42 6.09
C PRO A 33 6.76 4.02 6.25
N THR A 34 5.86 4.72 5.55
CA THR A 34 4.41 4.42 5.55
C THR A 34 4.06 3.06 4.92
N ALA A 35 5.06 2.34 4.39
CA ALA A 35 4.90 0.98 3.94
C ALA A 35 6.19 0.15 4.11
N SER A 36 6.04 -1.17 4.23
CA SER A 36 7.15 -2.12 4.21
C SER A 36 6.80 -3.30 3.30
N VAL A 37 7.79 -3.86 2.61
CA VAL A 37 7.66 -5.11 1.88
C VAL A 37 8.66 -6.13 2.40
N ILE A 38 8.21 -7.37 2.58
CA ILE A 38 9.04 -8.51 3.00
C ILE A 38 8.78 -9.64 2.02
N GLU A 39 9.81 -10.12 1.34
CA GLU A 39 9.73 -11.36 0.59
C GLU A 39 9.66 -12.54 1.57
N LYS A 40 8.60 -13.35 1.46
CA LYS A 40 8.38 -14.52 2.31
C LYS A 40 8.99 -15.79 1.71
N SER A 41 8.80 -15.95 0.41
CA SER A 41 9.30 -17.07 -0.38
C SER A 41 9.34 -16.65 -1.86
N ASN A 42 9.93 -17.45 -2.76
CA ASN A 42 10.06 -17.10 -4.18
C ASN A 42 8.72 -16.61 -4.77
N ASN A 43 8.66 -15.33 -5.14
CA ASN A 43 7.49 -14.63 -5.69
C ASN A 43 6.30 -14.42 -4.74
N GLU A 44 6.48 -14.62 -3.43
CA GLU A 44 5.50 -14.33 -2.39
C GLU A 44 5.98 -13.19 -1.50
N PHE A 45 5.14 -12.17 -1.35
CA PHE A 45 5.50 -10.95 -0.65
C PHE A 45 4.44 -10.59 0.38
N ASN A 46 4.89 -10.10 1.53
CA ASN A 46 4.05 -9.45 2.51
C ASN A 46 4.25 -7.95 2.41
N VAL A 47 3.15 -7.22 2.28
CA VAL A 47 3.13 -5.76 2.30
C VAL A 47 2.41 -5.30 3.55
N ASN A 48 2.99 -4.33 4.26
CA ASN A 48 2.33 -3.59 5.32
C ASN A 48 2.24 -2.13 4.89
N ILE A 49 1.08 -1.51 5.05
CA ILE A 49 0.81 -0.09 4.79
C ILE A 49 0.25 0.52 6.07
N PHE A 50 0.86 1.62 6.51
CA PHE A 50 0.40 2.44 7.63
C PHE A 50 -0.25 3.69 7.06
N THR A 51 -1.53 3.90 7.37
CA THR A 51 -2.32 5.00 6.78
C THR A 51 -3.25 5.62 7.81
N HIS A 52 -3.36 6.95 7.77
CA HIS A 52 -4.37 7.70 8.50
C HIS A 52 -5.64 7.75 7.65
N LEU A 53 -6.76 7.26 8.20
CA LEU A 53 -8.05 7.29 7.55
C LEU A 53 -9.04 8.13 8.37
N PRO A 54 -9.97 8.84 7.73
CA PRO A 54 -11.08 9.49 8.42
C PRO A 54 -11.83 8.51 9.32
N ALA A 55 -12.29 8.98 10.49
CA ALA A 55 -13.04 8.15 11.43
C ALA A 55 -14.36 7.61 10.84
N THR A 56 -14.91 8.28 9.82
CA THR A 56 -16.15 7.89 9.14
C THR A 56 -15.93 7.80 7.63
N LEU A 57 -16.20 6.62 7.07
CA LEU A 57 -16.00 6.30 5.66
C LEU A 57 -17.31 5.88 4.99
N LYS A 58 -17.44 6.20 3.69
CA LYS A 58 -18.54 5.72 2.84
C LYS A 58 -18.29 4.30 2.38
N VAL A 59 -19.37 3.58 2.07
CA VAL A 59 -19.29 2.27 1.42
C VAL A 59 -18.93 2.47 -0.05
N ILE A 60 -17.94 1.74 -0.53
CA ILE A 60 -17.54 1.72 -1.94
C ILE A 60 -18.06 0.42 -2.55
N GLN A 61 -19.00 0.53 -3.49
CA GLN A 61 -19.73 -0.64 -4.02
C GLN A 61 -18.87 -1.54 -4.92
N SER A 62 -18.02 -0.95 -5.75
CA SER A 62 -17.12 -1.70 -6.63
C SER A 62 -15.93 -0.84 -7.05
N MET A 63 -14.82 -1.51 -7.34
CA MET A 63 -13.63 -0.86 -7.88
C MET A 63 -12.90 -1.82 -8.83
N ASN A 64 -12.49 -1.30 -9.98
CA ASN A 64 -11.69 -2.07 -10.93
C ASN A 64 -10.22 -2.08 -10.50
N SER A 65 -9.52 -3.16 -10.83
CA SER A 65 -8.09 -3.34 -10.53
C SER A 65 -7.74 -3.15 -9.06
N ALA A 66 -8.64 -3.50 -8.15
CA ALA A 66 -8.47 -3.33 -6.71
C ALA A 66 -9.01 -4.53 -5.94
N PHE A 67 -8.41 -4.82 -4.79
CA PHE A 67 -8.93 -5.82 -3.86
C PHE A 67 -9.62 -5.13 -2.70
N LYS A 68 -10.65 -5.79 -2.21
CA LYS A 68 -11.44 -5.30 -1.10
C LYS A 68 -10.74 -5.64 0.21
N VAL A 69 -10.45 -4.63 1.03
CA VAL A 69 -9.99 -4.81 2.42
C VAL A 69 -11.20 -4.95 3.34
N ASN A 70 -12.18 -4.07 3.18
CA ASN A 70 -13.51 -4.15 3.80
C ASN A 70 -14.54 -3.36 2.96
N GLU A 71 -15.76 -3.14 3.47
CA GLU A 71 -16.83 -2.42 2.75
C GLU A 71 -16.48 -0.97 2.36
N ASN A 72 -15.51 -0.37 3.04
CA ASN A 72 -15.19 1.06 2.95
C ASN A 72 -13.79 1.33 2.37
N ILE A 73 -12.94 0.31 2.32
CA ILE A 73 -11.52 0.44 1.98
C ILE A 73 -11.17 -0.60 0.93
N TRP A 74 -10.55 -0.11 -0.14
CA TRP A 74 -9.99 -0.92 -1.22
C TRP A 74 -8.52 -0.59 -1.37
N VAL A 75 -7.75 -1.54 -1.91
CA VAL A 75 -6.38 -1.28 -2.35
C VAL A 75 -6.32 -1.53 -3.85
N ARG A 76 -6.08 -0.46 -4.61
CA ARG A 76 -5.89 -0.53 -6.05
C ARG A 76 -4.46 -0.97 -6.36
N TYR A 77 -4.31 -1.81 -7.37
CA TYR A 77 -3.03 -2.20 -7.93
C TYR A 77 -2.93 -1.66 -9.36
N ASP A 78 -2.01 -0.71 -9.58
CA ASP A 78 -1.84 -0.06 -10.88
C ASP A 78 -0.82 -0.76 -11.78
N GLY A 79 -0.30 -1.92 -11.36
CA GLY A 79 0.74 -2.65 -12.07
C GLY A 79 2.14 -2.15 -11.73
N LEU A 80 3.06 -2.33 -12.69
CA LEU A 80 4.44 -1.88 -12.60
C LEU A 80 4.59 -0.45 -13.13
N LEU A 81 5.21 0.41 -12.33
CA LEU A 81 5.54 1.79 -12.68
C LEU A 81 7.05 2.00 -12.56
N ASN A 82 7.66 2.69 -13.50
CA ASN A 82 9.05 3.12 -13.36
C ASN A 82 9.10 4.46 -12.64
N ILE A 83 9.65 4.47 -11.42
CA ILE A 83 9.80 5.68 -10.62
C ILE A 83 11.21 6.23 -10.83
N SER A 84 11.29 7.44 -11.36
CA SER A 84 12.55 8.18 -11.44
C SER A 84 12.95 8.64 -10.05
N THR A 85 14.15 8.27 -9.61
CA THR A 85 14.71 8.74 -8.35
C THR A 85 15.99 9.55 -8.60
N PRO A 86 16.29 10.56 -7.76
CA PRO A 86 17.55 11.29 -7.86
C PRO A 86 18.77 10.43 -7.51
N ILE A 87 18.57 9.21 -7.00
CA ILE A 87 19.62 8.27 -6.57
C ILE A 87 20.12 7.42 -7.76
N THR A 88 19.41 7.39 -8.89
CA THR A 88 19.74 6.50 -10.02
C THR A 88 20.25 7.26 -11.25
N SER A 89 21.47 6.93 -11.67
CA SER A 89 22.04 7.22 -13.00
C SER A 89 21.58 6.24 -14.09
N HIS A 90 20.54 5.44 -13.84
CA HIS A 90 20.01 4.42 -14.75
C HIS A 90 18.65 4.83 -15.33
N PRO A 91 18.58 5.24 -16.62
CA PRO A 91 17.34 5.21 -17.37
C PRO A 91 16.86 3.75 -17.53
N PRO A 92 15.55 3.45 -17.38
CA PRO A 92 14.41 4.39 -17.33
C PRO A 92 13.82 4.67 -15.92
N GLY A 93 14.49 4.29 -14.82
CA GLY A 93 14.01 4.45 -13.44
C GLY A 93 13.94 3.11 -12.69
N ILE A 94 13.46 3.14 -11.45
CA ILE A 94 13.32 1.95 -10.60
C ILE A 94 11.94 1.32 -10.87
N PRO A 95 11.85 0.05 -11.29
CA PRO A 95 10.56 -0.62 -11.49
C PRO A 95 9.91 -0.90 -10.13
N CYS A 96 8.74 -0.33 -9.90
CA CYS A 96 7.99 -0.40 -8.67
C CYS A 96 6.62 -1.02 -8.89
N ARG A 97 6.17 -1.91 -8.00
CA ARG A 97 4.75 -2.28 -7.92
C ARG A 97 3.96 -1.19 -7.22
N SER A 98 2.96 -0.65 -7.90
CA SER A 98 2.16 0.47 -7.41
C SER A 98 0.88 0.00 -6.74
N PHE A 99 0.73 0.34 -5.46
CA PHE A 99 -0.48 0.14 -4.69
C PHE A 99 -1.04 1.48 -4.22
N GLU A 100 -2.36 1.62 -4.21
CA GLU A 100 -3.03 2.81 -3.70
C GLU A 100 -4.15 2.43 -2.73
N VAL A 101 -4.13 3.01 -1.53
CA VAL A 101 -5.24 2.86 -0.60
C VAL A 101 -6.35 3.81 -1.03
N VAL A 102 -7.52 3.25 -1.35
CA VAL A 102 -8.68 4.00 -1.83
C VAL A 102 -9.81 3.93 -0.81
N TYR A 103 -10.29 5.11 -0.43
CA TYR A 103 -11.37 5.31 0.52
C TYR A 103 -12.13 6.59 0.17
N GLU A 104 -13.35 6.72 0.69
CA GLU A 104 -14.14 7.94 0.59
C GLU A 104 -14.59 8.37 1.99
N ALA A 105 -14.29 9.61 2.36
CA ALA A 105 -14.78 10.18 3.61
C ALA A 105 -16.29 10.39 3.57
N GLN A 106 -16.97 10.13 4.69
CA GLN A 106 -18.39 10.49 4.83
C GLN A 106 -18.58 12.01 4.77
N GLU A 107 -17.70 12.74 5.44
CA GLU A 107 -17.67 14.22 5.49
C GLU A 107 -16.67 14.78 4.47
N PRO A 108 -16.93 15.94 3.84
CA PRO A 108 -16.00 16.52 2.87
C PRO A 108 -14.64 16.93 3.47
N ASN A 109 -14.62 17.33 4.74
CA ASN A 109 -13.43 17.81 5.46
C ASN A 109 -13.37 17.15 6.85
N PRO A 110 -13.02 15.86 6.94
CA PRO A 110 -12.97 15.17 8.21
C PRO A 110 -11.91 15.79 9.12
N SER A 111 -12.25 15.99 10.39
CA SER A 111 -11.35 16.56 11.41
C SER A 111 -10.64 15.52 12.27
N VAL A 112 -11.12 14.27 12.23
CA VAL A 112 -10.63 13.14 13.01
C VAL A 112 -10.11 12.07 12.08
N PHE A 113 -8.84 11.73 12.25
CA PHE A 113 -8.18 10.65 11.55
C PHE A 113 -7.66 9.63 12.55
N ILE A 114 -7.69 8.37 12.15
CA ILE A 114 -7.27 7.23 12.95
C ILE A 114 -6.20 6.48 12.15
N LEU A 115 -5.12 6.08 12.82
CA LEU A 115 -4.07 5.29 12.20
C LEU A 115 -4.51 3.83 12.08
N TYR A 116 -4.32 3.27 10.88
CA TYR A 116 -4.55 1.87 10.58
C TYR A 116 -3.31 1.22 9.96
N LYS A 117 -3.20 -0.09 10.17
CA LYS A 117 -2.30 -0.98 9.46
C LYS A 117 -3.12 -1.87 8.53
N ILE A 118 -2.81 -1.81 7.23
CA ILE A 118 -3.28 -2.75 6.22
C ILE A 118 -2.12 -3.67 5.92
N SER A 119 -2.30 -4.99 6.10
CA SER A 119 -1.32 -5.98 5.66
C SER A 119 -1.94 -6.93 4.68
N PHE A 120 -1.18 -7.32 3.65
CA PHE A 120 -1.62 -8.34 2.73
C PHE A 120 -0.45 -9.13 2.18
N ASP A 121 -0.72 -10.39 1.87
CA ASP A 121 0.20 -11.25 1.14
C ASP A 121 -0.22 -11.28 -0.32
N TYR A 122 0.75 -11.14 -1.23
CA TYR A 122 0.50 -11.37 -2.65
C TYR A 122 1.55 -12.28 -3.27
N SER A 123 1.12 -13.03 -4.28
CA SER A 123 1.97 -13.83 -5.16
C SER A 123 1.88 -13.33 -6.60
N ILE A 124 2.98 -13.41 -7.34
CA ILE A 124 2.98 -13.10 -8.77
C ILE A 124 2.46 -14.32 -9.55
N THR A 125 1.41 -14.14 -10.35
CA THR A 125 0.75 -15.25 -11.06
C THR A 125 1.00 -15.28 -12.57
N THR A 126 1.49 -14.19 -13.16
CA THR A 126 1.83 -14.14 -14.60
C THR A 126 3.27 -13.67 -14.85
N PRO A 127 3.94 -14.17 -15.91
CA PRO A 127 5.31 -13.74 -16.26
C PRO A 127 5.41 -12.26 -16.64
N GLU A 128 4.36 -11.69 -17.23
CA GLU A 128 4.28 -10.25 -17.58
C GLU A 128 4.23 -9.38 -16.31
N SER A 129 3.57 -9.87 -15.26
CA SER A 129 3.63 -9.29 -13.92
C SER A 129 4.87 -9.74 -13.14
N GLY A 130 5.68 -10.64 -13.69
CA GLY A 130 6.90 -11.21 -13.13
C GLY A 130 8.19 -10.52 -13.56
N VAL A 131 8.10 -9.35 -14.21
CA VAL A 131 9.25 -8.45 -14.27
C VAL A 131 9.66 -8.13 -12.84
N GLU A 132 10.95 -8.31 -12.54
CA GLU A 132 11.54 -8.03 -11.24
C GLU A 132 11.22 -6.58 -10.85
N ALA A 133 10.40 -6.42 -9.82
CA ALA A 133 10.17 -5.12 -9.21
C ALA A 133 11.25 -4.92 -8.15
N GLU A 134 11.97 -3.82 -8.23
CA GLU A 134 13.02 -3.48 -7.27
C GLU A 134 12.43 -2.83 -6.02
N ALA A 135 11.19 -2.32 -6.09
CA ALA A 135 10.52 -1.65 -4.99
C ALA A 135 8.99 -1.79 -5.03
N ILE A 136 8.35 -1.37 -3.93
CA ILE A 136 6.93 -1.04 -3.90
C ILE A 136 6.77 0.48 -3.83
N PHE A 137 5.75 0.99 -4.51
CA PHE A 137 5.33 2.38 -4.44
C PHE A 137 3.92 2.42 -3.89
N VAL A 138 3.76 3.01 -2.71
CA VAL A 138 2.45 3.12 -2.06
C VAL A 138 1.98 4.57 -2.12
N ARG A 139 0.84 4.77 -2.77
CA ARG A 139 0.12 6.03 -2.76
C ARG A 139 -0.95 5.98 -1.68
N ASN A 140 -0.97 7.03 -0.88
CA ASN A 140 -2.10 7.35 -0.04
C ASN A 140 -2.58 8.72 -0.49
N ASN A 141 -3.85 8.84 -0.86
CA ASN A 141 -4.48 10.15 -1.01
C ASN A 141 -4.65 10.69 0.41
N ASP A 142 -3.58 11.23 0.96
CA ASP A 142 -3.61 11.83 2.28
C ASP A 142 -4.32 13.17 2.19
N LEU A 143 -5.59 13.18 2.59
CA LEU A 143 -6.36 14.40 2.75
C LEU A 143 -6.01 15.11 4.07
N ASP A 144 -5.21 14.50 4.96
CA ASP A 144 -4.65 15.19 6.11
C ASP A 144 -3.39 15.96 5.68
N PRO A 145 -3.45 17.30 5.59
CA PRO A 145 -2.31 18.11 5.16
C PRO A 145 -1.10 18.00 6.11
N ARG A 146 -1.25 17.35 7.27
CA ARG A 146 -0.18 17.18 8.27
C ARG A 146 0.68 15.95 8.01
N THR A 147 0.21 14.96 7.24
CA THR A 147 0.87 13.64 7.13
C THR A 147 1.29 13.25 5.71
N SER A 148 1.12 14.12 4.71
CA SER A 148 1.44 13.85 3.30
C SER A 148 2.90 13.40 3.11
N ARG A 149 3.10 12.07 3.09
CA ARG A 149 4.42 11.41 3.06
C ARG A 149 4.34 10.14 2.21
N GLY A 150 4.32 10.29 0.89
CA GLY A 150 4.52 9.17 -0.03
C GLY A 150 5.85 8.48 0.27
N THR A 151 5.86 7.16 0.38
CA THR A 151 7.05 6.41 0.81
C THR A 151 7.54 5.46 -0.29
N VAL A 152 8.86 5.46 -0.50
CA VAL A 152 9.61 4.45 -1.27
C VAL A 152 10.52 3.73 -0.28
N THR A 153 10.41 2.40 -0.18
CA THR A 153 11.37 1.57 0.57
C THR A 153 11.94 0.50 -0.35
N THR A 154 13.26 0.50 -0.50
CA THR A 154 14.02 -0.57 -1.17
C THR A 154 14.76 -1.37 -0.11
N ILE A 155 14.78 -2.69 -0.24
CA ILE A 155 15.60 -3.58 0.60
C ILE A 155 17.01 -3.61 -0.01
N ARG A 156 18.06 -3.44 0.81
CA ARG A 156 19.45 -3.59 0.35
C ARG A 156 19.76 -5.07 0.14
N GLN A 157 20.09 -5.47 -1.08
CA GLN A 157 20.73 -6.77 -1.34
C GLN A 157 22.25 -6.58 -1.29
N GLU A 158 22.93 -7.28 -0.37
CA GLU A 158 24.39 -7.39 -0.39
C GLU A 158 24.80 -8.48 -1.40
N LYS A 159 25.77 -8.14 -2.25
CA LYS A 159 26.32 -9.00 -3.33
C LYS A 159 27.18 -10.13 -2.78
#